data_AF-A0A840QQK7-F1
#
_entry.id   AF-A0A840QQK7-F1
#
_cell.length_a   1.000
_cell.length_b   1.000
_cell.length_c   1.000
_cell.angle_alpha   90.00
_cell.angle_beta   90.00
_cell.angle_gamma   90.00
#
_symmetry.space_group_name_H-M   'P 1'
#
loop_
_entity.id
_entity.type
_entity.pdbx_description
1 polymer ?
#
loop_
_entity_poly.entity_id
_entity_poly.type
_entity_poly.pdbx_seq_one_letter_code
_entity_poly.pdbx_strand_id
1 'polypeptide(L)'
;MDINQKLIEKHKQSLEGNITSLLDSIAKEEKALAKLIESEADNIDAFIGDHLNFPTEPSNQEILDFNKSINKLIDSVLIKQWILFKKVEMVVDLQMNMDSTQIEDKFVEAGLDEDLFFMKGEEEE
;
A
#
# COMPACT_ATOMS: atom_id res chain seq x y z
N MET A 1 -17.26 -18.91 -29.63
CA MET A 1 -16.79 -18.03 -28.54
C MET A 1 -16.70 -16.64 -29.14
N ASP A 2 -17.69 -15.80 -28.81
CA ASP A 2 -17.92 -14.51 -29.43
C ASP A 2 -16.74 -13.56 -29.23
N ILE A 3 -16.46 -12.74 -30.25
CA ILE A 3 -15.38 -11.73 -30.24
C ILE A 3 -15.43 -10.86 -28.96
N ASN A 4 -16.64 -10.63 -28.43
CA ASN A 4 -16.87 -9.89 -27.20
C ASN A 4 -16.33 -10.60 -25.95
N GLN A 5 -16.50 -11.93 -25.82
CA GLN A 5 -15.96 -12.69 -24.68
C GLN A 5 -14.43 -12.66 -24.65
N LYS A 6 -13.78 -12.75 -25.82
CA LYS A 6 -12.31 -12.69 -25.92
C LYS A 6 -11.75 -11.31 -25.57
N LEU A 7 -12.52 -10.24 -25.82
CA LEU A 7 -12.15 -8.87 -25.49
C LEU A 7 -12.23 -8.64 -23.96
N ILE A 8 -13.32 -9.11 -23.34
CA ILE A 8 -13.54 -9.03 -21.88
C ILE A 8 -12.43 -9.76 -21.12
N GLU A 9 -12.11 -10.99 -21.53
CA GLU A 9 -11.06 -11.80 -20.91
C GLU A 9 -9.67 -11.15 -21.02
N LYS A 10 -9.36 -10.54 -22.16
CA LYS A 10 -8.10 -9.81 -22.35
C LYS A 10 -8.03 -8.54 -21.48
N HIS A 11 -9.13 -7.81 -21.33
CA HIS A 11 -9.19 -6.64 -20.45
C HIS A 11 -9.01 -7.04 -18.99
N LYS A 12 -9.63 -8.14 -18.55
CA LYS A 12 -9.47 -8.70 -17.20
C LYS A 12 -8.02 -9.06 -16.91
N GLN A 13 -7.38 -9.85 -17.78
CA GLN A 13 -5.96 -10.22 -17.63
C GLN A 13 -5.03 -9.00 -17.60
N SER A 14 -5.34 -7.97 -18.39
CA SER A 14 -4.58 -6.71 -18.37
C SER A 14 -4.74 -5.97 -17.04
N LEU A 15 -5.93 -5.97 -16.45
CA LEU A 15 -6.21 -5.31 -15.18
C LEU A 15 -5.55 -6.02 -14.00
N GLU A 16 -5.63 -7.36 -13.94
CA GLU A 16 -4.92 -8.18 -12.95
C GLU A 16 -3.40 -7.98 -13.03
N GLY A 17 -2.85 -7.91 -14.24
CA GLY A 17 -1.43 -7.60 -14.47
C GLY A 17 -1.04 -6.21 -13.95
N ASN A 18 -1.90 -5.21 -14.18
CA ASN A 18 -1.69 -3.84 -13.69
C ASN A 18 -1.75 -3.78 -12.15
N ILE A 19 -2.71 -4.47 -11.53
CA ILE A 19 -2.82 -4.56 -10.06
C ILE A 19 -1.58 -5.22 -9.45
N THR A 20 -1.12 -6.32 -10.05
CA THR A 20 0.11 -6.99 -9.62
C THR A 20 1.31 -6.05 -9.71
N SER A 21 1.43 -5.28 -10.80
CA SER A 21 2.49 -4.29 -10.97
C SER A 21 2.41 -3.16 -9.96
N LEU A 22 1.20 -2.72 -9.59
CA LEU A 22 1.00 -1.68 -8.57
C LEU A 22 1.44 -2.17 -7.19
N LEU A 23 1.05 -3.39 -6.80
CA LEU A 23 1.48 -4.00 -5.54
C LEU A 23 2.99 -4.19 -5.47
N ASP A 24 3.63 -4.62 -6.55
CA ASP A 24 5.10 -4.73 -6.62
C ASP A 24 5.78 -3.36 -6.48
N SER A 25 5.22 -2.32 -7.10
CA SER A 25 5.73 -0.95 -6.92
C SER A 25 5.59 -0.47 -5.48
N ILE A 26 4.47 -0.75 -4.82
CA ILE A 26 4.24 -0.40 -3.40
C ILE A 26 5.24 -1.13 -2.51
N ALA A 27 5.44 -2.44 -2.72
CA ALA A 27 6.39 -3.24 -1.95
C ALA A 27 7.84 -2.74 -2.11
N LYS A 28 8.21 -2.29 -3.31
CA LYS A 28 9.52 -1.66 -3.56
C LYS A 28 9.68 -0.33 -2.82
N GLU A 29 8.65 0.51 -2.79
CA GLU A 29 8.64 1.79 -2.07
C GLU A 29 8.77 1.55 -0.55
N GLU A 30 8.01 0.60 0.01
CA GLU A 30 8.08 0.20 1.42
C GLU A 30 9.49 -0.29 1.81
N LYS A 31 10.09 -1.16 0.99
CA LYS A 31 11.44 -1.65 1.22
C LYS A 31 12.49 -0.54 1.17
N ALA A 32 12.29 0.47 0.31
CA ALA A 32 13.18 1.61 0.24
C ALA A 32 13.05 2.51 1.49
N LEU A 33 11.84 2.72 1.99
CA LEU A 33 11.60 3.46 3.24
C LEU A 33 12.22 2.74 4.44
N ALA A 34 12.06 1.43 4.54
CA ALA A 34 12.68 0.63 5.61
C ALA A 34 14.20 0.81 5.65
N LYS A 35 14.86 0.75 4.48
CA LYS A 35 16.31 0.99 4.37
C LYS A 35 16.72 2.41 4.74
N LEU A 36 15.90 3.41 4.40
CA LEU A 36 16.16 4.80 4.78
C LEU A 36 16.10 4.97 6.31
N ILE A 37 15.10 4.35 6.96
CA ILE A 37 14.96 4.38 8.41
C ILE A 37 16.15 3.66 9.07
N GLU A 38 16.54 2.49 8.57
CA GLU A 38 17.70 1.73 9.05
C GLU A 38 18.99 2.56 8.94
N SER A 39 19.23 3.17 7.77
CA SER A 39 20.40 4.03 7.58
C SER A 39 20.40 5.25 8.50
N GLU A 40 19.24 5.81 8.84
CA GLU A 40 19.18 6.94 9.77
C GLU A 40 19.36 6.49 11.22
N ALA A 41 18.90 5.30 11.58
CA ALA A 41 19.18 4.71 12.89
C ALA A 41 20.70 4.54 13.08
N ASP A 42 21.41 4.02 12.06
CA ASP A 42 22.87 3.93 12.08
C ASP A 42 23.53 5.31 12.23
N ASN A 43 22.99 6.35 11.59
CA ASN A 43 23.47 7.73 11.74
C ASN A 43 23.28 8.25 13.16
N ILE A 44 22.13 7.96 13.78
CA ILE A 44 21.84 8.34 15.18
C ILE A 44 22.81 7.64 16.12
N ASP A 45 23.01 6.33 15.96
CA ASP A 45 23.93 5.56 16.79
C ASP A 45 25.37 6.07 16.65
N ALA A 46 25.82 6.38 15.43
CA ALA A 46 27.13 6.97 15.18
C ALA A 46 27.28 8.38 15.79
N PHE A 47 26.21 9.19 15.76
CA PHE A 47 26.21 10.55 16.30
C PHE A 47 26.27 10.57 17.83
N ILE A 48 25.49 9.70 18.47
CA ILE A 48 25.41 9.58 19.93
C ILE A 48 26.63 8.84 20.50
N GLY A 49 27.12 7.83 19.76
CA GLY A 49 28.19 6.93 20.16
C GLY A 49 27.85 6.04 21.35
N ASP A 50 28.83 5.23 21.76
CA ASP A 50 28.65 4.32 22.88
C ASP A 50 28.45 5.08 24.20
N HIS A 51 27.36 4.75 24.91
CA HIS A 51 27.01 5.37 26.20
C HIS A 51 26.79 6.89 26.17
N LEU A 52 26.26 7.45 25.07
CA LEU A 52 25.96 8.89 24.93
C LEU A 52 27.22 9.77 25.03
N ASN A 53 28.36 9.26 24.57
CA ASN A 53 29.65 9.94 24.69
C ASN A 53 29.88 11.02 23.61
N PHE A 54 29.04 11.07 22.58
CA PHE A 54 29.13 11.97 21.43
C PHE A 54 30.57 12.06 20.86
N PRO A 55 31.00 11.07 20.06
CA PRO A 55 32.40 10.85 19.71
C PRO A 55 33.03 12.02 18.92
N THR A 56 32.21 12.89 18.33
CA THR A 56 32.66 14.08 17.59
C THR A 56 32.64 15.36 18.42
N GLU A 57 32.33 15.28 19.72
CA GLU A 57 32.18 16.44 20.64
C GLU A 57 31.34 17.59 20.05
N PRO A 58 30.10 17.32 19.57
CA PRO A 58 29.25 18.34 18.97
C PRO A 58 28.81 19.38 20.00
N SER A 59 28.62 20.60 19.54
CA SER A 59 27.99 21.66 20.31
C SER A 59 26.50 21.36 20.57
N ASN A 60 25.94 21.96 21.61
CA ASN A 60 24.50 21.87 21.89
C ASN A 60 23.64 22.32 20.70
N GLN A 61 24.13 23.28 19.89
CA GLN A 61 23.43 23.74 18.70
C GLN A 61 23.38 22.65 17.61
N GLU A 62 24.49 21.95 17.39
CA GLU A 62 24.57 20.83 16.45
C GLU A 62 23.68 19.67 16.90
N ILE A 63 23.61 19.37 18.20
CA ILE A 63 22.68 18.38 18.75
C ILE A 63 21.22 18.77 18.49
N LEU A 64 20.86 20.04 18.70
CA LEU A 64 19.51 20.54 18.43
C LEU A 64 19.16 20.47 16.94
N ASP A 65 20.10 20.80 16.06
CA ASP A 65 19.87 20.79 14.62
C ASP A 65 19.81 19.36 14.07
N PHE A 66 20.61 18.45 14.61
CA PHE A 66 20.50 17.02 14.34
C PHE A 66 19.10 16.50 14.72
N ASN A 67 18.65 16.77 15.94
CA ASN A 67 17.31 16.37 16.40
C ASN A 67 16.18 16.94 15.52
N LYS A 68 16.30 18.20 15.06
CA LYS A 68 15.33 18.77 14.11
C LYS A 68 15.34 18.04 12.78
N SER A 69 16.51 17.61 12.30
CA SER A 69 16.64 16.81 11.07
C SER A 69 15.92 15.48 11.20
N ILE A 70 16.16 14.75 12.29
CA ILE A 70 15.49 13.47 12.59
C ILE A 70 13.97 13.64 12.64
N ASN A 71 13.47 14.67 13.35
CA ASN A 71 12.04 14.93 13.42
C ASN A 71 11.42 15.18 12.03
N LYS A 72 12.09 15.96 11.17
CA LYS A 72 11.62 16.18 9.78
C LYS A 72 11.60 14.90 8.96
N LEU A 73 12.58 14.02 9.15
CA LEU A 73 12.61 12.72 8.49
C LEU A 73 11.41 11.87 8.93
N ILE A 74 11.16 11.78 10.24
CA ILE A 74 10.03 11.02 10.80
C ILE A 74 8.71 11.56 10.27
N ASP A 75 8.49 12.88 10.28
CA ASP A 75 7.28 13.51 9.74
C ASP A 75 7.06 13.14 8.26
N SER A 76 8.14 13.19 7.47
CA SER A 76 8.10 12.82 6.05
C SER A 76 7.77 11.33 5.84
N VAL A 77 8.41 10.45 6.61
CA VAL A 77 8.17 9.00 6.58
C VAL A 77 6.72 8.68 6.96
N LEU A 78 6.16 9.33 7.98
CA LEU A 78 4.76 9.13 8.39
C LEU A 78 3.80 9.49 7.26
N ILE A 79 4.01 10.64 6.60
CA ILE A 79 3.18 11.05 5.45
C ILE A 79 3.32 10.03 4.30
N LYS A 80 4.53 9.55 4.04
CA LYS A 80 4.76 8.52 3.02
C LYS A 80 4.05 7.20 3.34
N GLN A 81 4.13 6.75 4.59
CA GLN A 81 3.44 5.53 5.03
C GLN A 81 1.93 5.66 4.86
N TRP A 82 1.37 6.82 5.21
CA TRP A 82 -0.04 7.09 5.04
C TRP A 82 -0.48 7.06 3.56
N ILE A 83 0.31 7.65 2.66
CA ILE A 83 0.04 7.58 1.21
C ILE A 83 0.13 6.14 0.69
N LEU A 84 1.13 5.38 1.12
CA LEU A 84 1.29 3.97 0.73
C LEU A 84 0.09 3.13 1.19
N PHE A 85 -0.36 3.33 2.42
CA PHE A 85 -1.55 2.68 2.95
C PHE A 85 -2.79 2.98 2.09
N LYS A 86 -3.00 4.25 1.73
CA LYS A 86 -4.10 4.66 0.84
C LYS A 86 -4.01 4.02 -0.55
N LYS A 87 -2.81 3.83 -1.10
CA LYS A 87 -2.62 3.13 -2.38
C LYS A 87 -3.02 1.64 -2.26
N VAL A 88 -2.68 0.99 -1.15
CA VAL A 88 -3.07 -0.41 -0.90
C VAL A 88 -4.58 -0.53 -0.77
N GLU A 89 -5.23 0.34 0.02
CA GLU A 89 -6.69 0.36 0.13
C GLU A 89 -7.35 0.48 -1.25
N MET A 90 -6.89 1.42 -2.08
CA MET A 90 -7.39 1.57 -3.46
C MET A 90 -7.21 0.29 -4.29
N VAL A 91 -6.09 -0.42 -4.15
CA VAL A 91 -5.87 -1.69 -4.86
C VAL A 91 -6.82 -2.78 -4.36
N VAL A 92 -7.06 -2.85 -3.06
CA VAL A 92 -8.02 -3.80 -2.45
C VAL A 92 -9.43 -3.52 -2.96
N ASP A 93 -9.84 -2.25 -2.99
CA ASP A 93 -11.15 -1.85 -3.52
C ASP A 93 -11.30 -2.23 -5.00
N LEU A 94 -10.25 -2.04 -5.80
CA LEU A 94 -10.22 -2.46 -7.21
C LEU A 94 -10.34 -3.98 -7.36
N GLN A 95 -9.71 -4.76 -6.48
CA GLN A 95 -9.83 -6.23 -6.49
C GLN A 95 -11.23 -6.69 -6.09
N MET A 96 -11.81 -6.12 -5.02
CA MET A 96 -13.18 -6.44 -4.59
C MET A 96 -14.21 -6.16 -5.67
N ASN A 97 -14.09 -5.04 -6.38
CA ASN A 97 -14.97 -4.72 -7.50
C ASN A 97 -14.86 -5.74 -8.64
N MET A 98 -13.67 -6.31 -8.90
CA MET A 98 -13.51 -7.39 -9.89
C MET A 98 -14.11 -8.72 -9.44
N ASP A 99 -14.09 -9.01 -8.14
CA ASP A 99 -14.65 -10.27 -7.60
C ASP A 99 -16.18 -10.24 -7.57
N SER A 100 -16.80 -9.07 -7.32
CA SER A 100 -18.25 -8.88 -7.41
C SER A 100 -18.80 -9.05 -8.83
N THR A 101 -18.12 -8.53 -9.85
CA THR A 101 -18.51 -8.72 -11.27
C THR A 101 -18.41 -10.20 -11.69
N GLN A 102 -17.46 -10.95 -11.15
CA GLN A 102 -17.33 -12.39 -11.42
C GLN A 102 -18.47 -13.23 -10.84
N ILE A 103 -19.12 -12.73 -9.78
CA ILE A 103 -20.28 -13.38 -9.18
C ILE A 103 -21.51 -13.13 -10.06
N GLU A 104 -21.72 -11.88 -10.49
CA GLU A 104 -22.81 -11.50 -11.43
C GLU A 104 -22.71 -12.26 -12.76
N ASP A 105 -21.54 -12.29 -13.40
CA ASP A 105 -21.34 -13.01 -14.67
C ASP A 105 -21.64 -14.52 -14.56
N LYS A 106 -21.31 -15.14 -13.41
CA LYS A 106 -21.60 -16.57 -13.16
C LYS A 106 -23.08 -16.83 -12.92
N PHE A 107 -23.83 -15.89 -12.33
CA PHE A 107 -25.28 -16.02 -12.16
C PHE A 107 -26.02 -15.92 -13.49
N VAL A 108 -25.61 -14.98 -14.33
CA VAL A 108 -26.13 -14.83 -15.70
C VAL A 108 -25.83 -16.08 -16.55
N GLU A 109 -24.60 -16.62 -16.48
CA GLU A 109 -24.25 -17.87 -17.16
C GLU A 109 -25.00 -19.11 -16.63
N ALA A 110 -25.35 -19.12 -15.33
CA ALA A 110 -26.12 -20.19 -14.70
C ALA A 110 -27.66 -20.07 -14.93
N GLY A 111 -28.13 -18.99 -15.56
CA GLY A 111 -29.56 -18.73 -15.80
C GLY A 111 -30.36 -18.49 -14.52
N LEU A 112 -29.71 -18.00 -13.46
CA LEU A 112 -30.33 -17.67 -12.19
C LEU A 112 -30.69 -16.19 -12.16
N ASP A 113 -31.91 -15.88 -11.69
CA ASP A 113 -32.44 -14.51 -11.63
C ASP A 113 -31.65 -13.68 -10.60
N GLU A 114 -31.12 -12.52 -11.02
CA GLU A 114 -30.28 -11.62 -10.22
C GLU A 114 -30.99 -11.16 -8.92
N ASP A 115 -32.33 -11.11 -8.94
CA ASP A 115 -33.18 -10.65 -7.84
C ASP A 115 -33.18 -11.56 -6.61
N LEU A 116 -32.72 -12.83 -6.72
CA LEU A 116 -32.77 -13.78 -5.60
C LEU A 116 -31.68 -13.52 -4.55
N PHE A 117 -30.59 -12.82 -4.91
CA PHE A 117 -29.47 -12.55 -3.99
C PHE A 117 -29.69 -11.30 -3.14
N PHE A 118 -30.33 -10.25 -3.69
CA PHE A 118 -30.60 -9.01 -2.95
C PHE A 118 -31.67 -9.15 -1.86
N MET A 119 -32.50 -10.20 -1.89
CA MET A 119 -33.50 -10.44 -0.84
C MET A 119 -32.96 -11.07 0.46
N LYS A 120 -31.68 -11.48 0.52
CA LYS A 120 -31.08 -12.00 1.76
C LYS A 120 -30.24 -10.99 2.55
N GLY A 121 -30.13 -9.75 2.05
CA GLY A 121 -29.40 -8.67 2.73
C GLY A 121 -30.28 -7.75 3.59
N GLU A 122 -31.61 -7.90 3.57
CA GLU A 122 -32.54 -7.04 4.35
C GLU A 122 -33.24 -7.77 5.51
N GLU A 123 -32.86 -9.00 5.86
CA GLU A 123 -33.37 -9.71 7.04
C GLU A 123 -32.27 -10.05 8.06
N GLU A 124 -31.49 -9.06 8.50
CA GLU A 124 -30.87 -9.10 9.84
C GLU A 124 -30.88 -7.67 10.43
N GLU A 125 -32.04 -7.24 10.94
CA GLU A 125 -32.17 -6.23 12.00
C GLU A 125 -33.04 -6.78 13.13
#